data_AF-A0A0N8WA51-F1
#
_entry.id   AF-A0A0N8WA51-F1
#
_cell.length_a   1.000
_cell.length_b   1.000
_cell.length_c   1.000
_cell.angle_alpha   90.00
_cell.angle_beta   90.00
_cell.angle_gamma   90.00
#
_symmetry.space_group_name_H-M   'P 1'
#
loop_
_entity.id
_entity.type
_entity.pdbx_description
1 polymer ?
#
loop_
_entity_poly.entity_id
_entity_poly.type
_entity_poly.pdbx_seq_one_letter_code
_entity_poly.pdbx_strand_id
1 'polypeptide(L)'
;RDFLEDILSKIVTNSAFINYVLDSKRSYKSGVPKAHYKFEFESVYDRSQPSTIVLDILRDKHVYPQITEILVDTKWIEVDENINVTVPTIDSITGDKLTAFAPNTIGIPYEKNGISFSMEICKQMFDLSSLFSKISDLEIVNESFQNLANKEIQYRSNKFKKENIIISPDEILKDTIRTCILIASKGRYKGQDELNKFYSLNQGMSELKSYLITGNFRWEDAVAASSKIVYLTSKLLARDFKAMSIYSGEDVKKLTIINPIWKFLNKLKKQPDKSSFFYWHNSLPLLEEHLN
;
A
#
# COMPACT_ATOMS: atom_id res chain seq x y z
N ARG A 1 2.24 -20.58 21.02
CA ARG A 1 3.42 -20.71 20.12
C ARG A 1 3.49 -22.15 19.67
N ASP A 2 3.55 -23.04 20.64
CA ASP A 2 3.65 -24.50 20.47
C ASP A 2 2.58 -25.06 19.51
N PHE A 3 1.29 -24.73 19.71
CA PHE A 3 0.22 -25.14 18.79
C PHE A 3 0.43 -24.73 17.32
N LEU A 4 0.97 -23.53 17.06
CA LEU A 4 1.23 -23.09 15.69
C LEU A 4 2.40 -23.89 15.10
N GLU A 5 3.49 -24.04 15.86
CA GLU A 5 4.68 -24.78 15.44
C GLU A 5 4.36 -26.28 15.21
N ASP A 6 3.42 -26.85 15.95
CA ASP A 6 2.87 -28.19 15.69
C ASP A 6 2.16 -28.29 14.33
N ILE A 7 1.40 -27.26 13.94
CA ILE A 7 0.76 -27.20 12.61
C ILE A 7 1.83 -27.08 11.53
N LEU A 8 2.82 -26.18 11.70
CA LEU A 8 3.89 -25.98 10.71
C LEU A 8 4.73 -27.26 10.53
N SER A 9 4.97 -28.00 11.61
CA SER A 9 5.66 -29.29 11.58
C SER A 9 4.91 -30.32 10.75
N LYS A 10 3.59 -30.41 10.93
CA LYS A 10 2.74 -31.28 10.10
C LYS A 10 2.74 -30.87 8.63
N ILE A 11 2.79 -29.58 8.32
CA ILE A 11 2.91 -29.10 6.94
C ILE A 11 4.22 -29.62 6.32
N VAL A 12 5.36 -29.47 7.01
CA VAL A 12 6.65 -29.98 6.53
C VAL A 12 6.61 -31.50 6.33
N THR A 13 6.05 -32.26 7.27
CA THR A 13 5.99 -33.73 7.15
C THR A 13 5.12 -34.22 5.98
N ASN A 14 4.11 -33.45 5.56
CA ASN A 14 3.10 -33.88 4.59
C ASN A 14 3.15 -33.10 3.26
N SER A 15 4.24 -32.37 2.96
CA SER A 15 4.35 -31.57 1.74
C SER A 15 5.77 -31.58 1.17
N ALA A 16 6.01 -30.77 0.13
CA ALA A 16 7.31 -30.61 -0.50
C ALA A 16 8.30 -29.72 0.27
N PHE A 17 7.91 -29.20 1.44
CA PHE A 17 8.81 -28.42 2.28
C PHE A 17 9.76 -29.34 3.05
N ILE A 18 11.04 -28.97 3.09
CA ILE A 18 12.12 -29.70 3.78
C ILE A 18 12.13 -29.35 5.26
N ASN A 19 11.95 -28.06 5.57
CA ASN A 19 11.99 -27.52 6.93
C ASN A 19 11.31 -26.15 6.99
N TYR A 20 11.08 -25.65 8.19
CA TYR A 20 10.79 -24.24 8.45
C TYR A 20 11.74 -23.64 9.50
N VAL A 21 12.08 -22.36 9.34
CA VAL A 21 12.96 -21.61 10.23
C VAL A 21 12.24 -20.39 10.77
N LEU A 22 12.18 -20.24 12.09
CA LEU A 22 11.67 -19.05 12.76
C LEU A 22 12.69 -17.89 12.66
N ASP A 23 12.27 -16.75 12.12
CA ASP A 23 13.06 -15.50 12.23
C ASP A 23 12.85 -14.90 13.63
N SER A 24 13.67 -15.34 14.58
CA SER A 24 13.61 -14.91 15.99
C SER A 24 13.94 -13.42 16.19
N LYS A 25 14.61 -12.77 15.22
CA LYS A 25 14.92 -11.33 15.29
C LYS A 25 13.67 -10.50 15.03
N ARG A 26 12.76 -10.97 14.19
CA ARG A 26 11.52 -10.26 13.84
C ARG A 26 10.27 -10.79 14.55
N SER A 27 10.31 -12.02 15.05
CA SER A 27 9.15 -12.69 15.64
C SER A 27 9.03 -12.48 17.14
N TYR A 28 7.78 -12.50 17.63
CA TYR A 28 7.44 -12.49 19.06
C TYR A 28 8.06 -11.31 19.85
N LYS A 29 8.22 -10.16 19.18
CA LYS A 29 8.67 -8.92 19.83
C LYS A 29 7.49 -8.18 20.47
N SER A 30 7.80 -7.30 21.43
CA SER A 30 6.79 -6.39 21.99
C SER A 30 6.26 -5.43 20.92
N GLY A 31 5.01 -5.01 21.07
CA GLY A 31 4.30 -4.18 20.09
C GLY A 31 3.40 -5.02 19.20
N VAL A 32 3.73 -5.12 17.91
CA VAL A 32 2.90 -5.83 16.93
C VAL A 32 3.08 -7.35 17.11
N PRO A 33 2.01 -8.15 17.32
CA PRO A 33 2.10 -9.57 17.62
C PRO A 33 2.38 -10.42 16.36
N LYS A 34 3.58 -10.27 15.79
CA LYS A 34 3.99 -10.92 14.53
C LYS A 34 4.87 -12.16 14.77
N ALA A 35 4.75 -13.13 13.89
CA ALA A 35 5.67 -14.24 13.73
C ALA A 35 6.04 -14.39 12.25
N HIS A 36 7.32 -14.59 11.98
CA HIS A 36 7.92 -14.64 10.65
C HIS A 36 8.66 -15.97 10.53
N TYR A 37 8.27 -16.77 9.53
CA TYR A 37 8.87 -18.07 9.25
C TYR A 37 9.37 -18.11 7.80
N LYS A 38 10.39 -18.92 7.55
CA LYS A 38 10.84 -19.28 6.20
C LYS A 38 10.66 -20.78 6.03
N PHE A 39 9.98 -21.18 4.96
CA PHE A 39 9.86 -22.57 4.56
C PHE A 39 10.86 -22.86 3.45
N GLU A 40 11.67 -23.91 3.64
CA GLU A 40 12.69 -24.33 2.69
C GLU A 40 12.14 -25.45 1.80
N PHE A 41 12.41 -25.39 0.49
CA PHE A 41 12.00 -26.41 -0.47
C PHE A 41 13.05 -26.58 -1.58
N GLU A 42 13.04 -27.73 -2.25
CA GLU A 42 13.91 -27.97 -3.40
C GLU A 42 13.29 -27.37 -4.65
N SER A 43 13.94 -26.37 -5.24
CA SER A 43 13.47 -25.77 -6.49
C SER A 43 14.01 -26.55 -7.69
N VAL A 44 13.15 -26.79 -8.66
CA VAL A 44 13.57 -27.37 -9.95
C VAL A 44 14.41 -26.38 -10.78
N TYR A 45 14.31 -25.08 -10.49
CA TYR A 45 15.02 -24.01 -11.20
C TYR A 45 16.43 -23.76 -10.64
N ASP A 46 16.58 -23.74 -9.32
CA ASP A 46 17.88 -23.63 -8.65
C ASP A 46 18.07 -24.85 -7.75
N ARG A 47 18.81 -25.84 -8.27
CA ARG A 47 19.12 -27.09 -7.57
C ARG A 47 20.41 -27.01 -6.76
N SER A 48 21.09 -25.87 -6.76
CA SER A 48 22.38 -25.72 -6.05
C SER A 48 22.20 -25.47 -4.55
N GLN A 49 21.04 -24.97 -4.16
CA GLN A 49 20.70 -24.64 -2.76
C GLN A 49 19.17 -24.67 -2.55
N PRO A 50 18.68 -24.96 -1.33
CA PRO A 50 17.26 -24.87 -1.02
C PRO A 50 16.71 -23.46 -1.28
N SER A 51 15.56 -23.39 -1.92
CA SER A 51 14.79 -22.15 -2.11
C SER A 51 13.89 -21.90 -0.91
N THR A 52 13.43 -20.65 -0.72
CA THR A 52 12.62 -20.27 0.44
C THR A 52 11.33 -19.54 0.09
N ILE A 53 10.25 -19.87 0.80
CA ILE A 53 8.99 -19.12 0.85
C ILE A 53 8.85 -18.52 2.25
N VAL A 54 8.41 -17.27 2.34
CA VAL A 54 8.23 -16.58 3.63
C VAL A 54 6.77 -16.67 4.06
N LEU A 55 6.54 -17.00 5.33
CA LEU A 55 5.23 -16.98 5.98
C LEU A 55 5.23 -15.92 7.09
N ASP A 56 4.48 -14.85 6.86
CA ASP A 56 4.27 -13.76 7.81
C ASP A 56 2.88 -13.91 8.48
N ILE A 57 2.87 -14.02 9.80
CA ILE A 57 1.64 -14.23 10.59
C ILE A 57 1.45 -13.07 11.55
N LEU A 58 0.32 -12.38 11.45
CA LEU A 58 -0.17 -11.48 12.49
C LEU A 58 -1.08 -12.28 13.43
N ARG A 59 -0.65 -12.46 14.68
CA ARG A 59 -1.38 -13.21 15.70
C ARG A 59 -2.43 -12.33 16.38
N ASP A 60 -3.42 -11.94 15.61
CA ASP A 60 -4.53 -11.10 16.05
C ASP A 60 -5.77 -11.38 15.20
N LYS A 61 -6.96 -11.05 15.71
CA LYS A 61 -8.19 -11.15 14.93
C LYS A 61 -8.13 -10.13 13.79
N HIS A 62 -8.42 -10.54 12.56
CA HIS A 62 -8.54 -9.58 11.47
C HIS A 62 -9.70 -8.62 11.74
N VAL A 63 -9.57 -7.38 11.25
CA VAL A 63 -10.58 -6.32 11.43
C VAL A 63 -11.16 -5.85 10.10
N TYR A 64 -10.96 -6.65 9.04
CA TYR A 64 -11.60 -6.42 7.74
C TYR A 64 -13.13 -6.51 7.90
N PRO A 65 -13.87 -5.47 7.45
CA PRO A 65 -15.33 -5.45 7.53
C PRO A 65 -15.97 -6.46 6.59
N GLN A 66 -15.30 -6.77 5.47
CA GLN A 66 -15.79 -7.74 4.50
C GLN A 66 -14.69 -8.70 4.06
N ILE A 67 -15.03 -9.99 4.13
CA ILE A 67 -14.23 -11.11 3.63
C ILE A 67 -15.02 -11.84 2.56
N THR A 68 -14.30 -12.56 1.70
CA THR A 68 -14.88 -13.41 0.66
C THR A 68 -14.09 -14.70 0.58
N GLU A 69 -14.75 -15.74 0.08
CA GLU A 69 -14.10 -16.99 -0.31
C GLU A 69 -13.76 -16.91 -1.80
N ILE A 70 -12.53 -17.26 -2.17
CA ILE A 70 -12.11 -17.37 -3.56
C ILE A 70 -11.47 -18.73 -3.81
N LEU A 71 -11.70 -19.27 -5.00
CA LEU A 71 -10.98 -20.44 -5.48
C LEU A 71 -9.53 -20.05 -5.81
N VAL A 72 -8.57 -20.87 -5.40
CA VAL A 72 -7.17 -20.76 -5.84
C VAL A 72 -7.07 -21.23 -7.29
N ASP A 73 -7.45 -20.35 -8.21
CA ASP A 73 -7.35 -20.55 -9.66
C ASP A 73 -6.46 -19.47 -10.25
N THR A 74 -5.19 -19.81 -10.47
CA THR A 74 -4.20 -18.88 -11.03
C THR A 74 -3.30 -19.59 -12.01
N LYS A 75 -2.85 -18.86 -13.04
CA LYS A 75 -1.84 -19.37 -14.00
C LYS A 75 -0.44 -19.60 -13.41
N TRP A 76 -0.24 -19.35 -12.11
CA TRP A 76 1.06 -19.38 -11.45
C TRP A 76 1.23 -20.58 -10.51
N ILE A 77 0.14 -21.18 -10.07
CA ILE A 77 0.12 -22.26 -9.09
C ILE A 77 -0.83 -23.31 -9.62
N GLU A 78 -0.32 -24.52 -9.80
CA GLU A 78 -1.14 -25.71 -10.05
C GLU A 78 -1.55 -26.32 -8.71
N VAL A 79 -2.81 -26.75 -8.63
CA VAL A 79 -3.39 -27.35 -7.43
C VAL A 79 -3.95 -28.73 -7.78
N ASP A 80 -3.68 -29.72 -6.93
CA ASP A 80 -4.16 -31.10 -7.14
C ASP A 80 -5.69 -31.20 -6.98
N GLU A 81 -6.25 -30.30 -6.17
CA GLU A 81 -7.69 -30.19 -5.92
C GLU A 81 -8.12 -28.73 -5.83
N ASN A 82 -9.41 -28.47 -6.04
CA ASN A 82 -9.98 -27.14 -5.91
C ASN A 82 -9.94 -26.69 -4.45
N ILE A 83 -9.06 -25.74 -4.14
CA ILE A 83 -8.89 -25.19 -2.80
C ILE A 83 -9.52 -23.81 -2.76
N ASN A 84 -10.48 -23.60 -1.85
CA ASN A 84 -10.98 -22.28 -1.53
C ASN A 84 -10.19 -21.66 -0.37
N VAL A 85 -9.98 -20.35 -0.45
CA VAL A 85 -9.34 -19.57 0.62
C VAL A 85 -10.19 -18.36 0.98
N THR A 86 -10.26 -18.07 2.27
CA THR A 86 -10.89 -16.85 2.79
C THR A 86 -9.90 -15.70 2.73
N VAL A 87 -10.27 -14.64 2.02
CA VAL A 87 -9.47 -13.42 1.85
C VAL A 87 -10.32 -12.17 2.09
N PRO A 88 -9.72 -11.01 2.40
CA PRO A 88 -10.47 -9.77 2.43
C PRO A 88 -10.93 -9.39 1.02
N THR A 89 -12.06 -8.67 0.90
CA THR A 89 -12.52 -8.18 -0.41
C THR A 89 -11.57 -7.11 -0.97
N ILE A 90 -11.68 -6.81 -2.27
CA ILE A 90 -10.89 -5.74 -2.92
C ILE A 90 -11.03 -4.41 -2.17
N ASP A 91 -12.24 -4.07 -1.74
CA ASP A 91 -12.52 -2.85 -0.98
C ASP A 91 -11.83 -2.88 0.41
N SER A 92 -11.89 -4.02 1.10
CA SER A 92 -11.20 -4.20 2.39
C SER A 92 -9.67 -4.17 2.25
N ILE A 93 -9.10 -4.81 1.22
CA ILE A 93 -7.65 -4.78 0.91
C ILE A 93 -7.20 -3.36 0.58
N THR A 94 -8.03 -2.59 -0.15
CA THR A 94 -7.71 -1.20 -0.49
C THR A 94 -7.53 -0.35 0.76
N GLY A 95 -8.44 -0.46 1.74
CA GLY A 95 -8.35 0.24 3.01
C GLY A 95 -7.08 -0.11 3.80
N ASP A 96 -6.70 -1.39 3.79
CA ASP A 96 -5.45 -1.87 4.40
C ASP A 96 -4.21 -1.25 3.74
N LYS A 97 -4.14 -1.32 2.40
CA LYS A 97 -3.03 -0.79 1.62
C LYS A 97 -2.81 0.70 1.84
N LEU A 98 -3.87 1.48 2.08
CA LEU A 98 -3.76 2.89 2.45
C LEU A 98 -3.01 3.08 3.78
N THR A 99 -3.24 2.24 4.79
CA THR A 99 -2.49 2.32 6.06
C THR A 99 -0.99 2.06 5.85
N ALA A 100 -0.64 1.17 4.93
CA ALA A 100 0.76 0.84 4.63
C ALA A 100 1.46 1.92 3.78
N PHE A 101 0.73 2.69 2.98
CA PHE A 101 1.28 3.70 2.05
C PHE A 101 1.54 5.08 2.69
N ALA A 102 1.37 5.25 4.00
CA ALA A 102 1.57 6.52 4.70
C ALA A 102 2.94 6.56 5.42
N PRO A 103 4.04 7.00 4.75
CA PRO A 103 5.41 6.75 5.20
C PRO A 103 5.92 7.66 6.33
N ASN A 104 5.23 8.75 6.65
CA ASN A 104 5.58 9.65 7.74
C ASN A 104 4.71 9.41 9.00
N THR A 105 3.81 8.43 8.98
CA THR A 105 2.88 8.10 10.08
C THR A 105 3.01 6.63 10.50
N ILE A 106 2.06 5.77 10.15
CA ILE A 106 2.04 4.36 10.58
C ILE A 106 2.56 3.38 9.51
N GLY A 107 2.62 3.83 8.26
CA GLY A 107 2.94 3.01 7.10
C GLY A 107 4.42 2.66 6.99
N ILE A 108 4.82 2.25 5.79
CA ILE A 108 6.19 1.87 5.49
C ILE A 108 7.06 3.13 5.48
N PRO A 109 8.03 3.27 6.40
CA PRO A 109 8.86 4.47 6.47
C PRO A 109 9.82 4.54 5.29
N TYR A 110 10.36 5.73 5.00
CA TYR A 110 11.41 5.89 3.98
C TYR A 110 12.68 5.11 4.30
N GLU A 111 13.01 5.02 5.58
CA GLU A 111 14.20 4.34 6.07
C GLU A 111 13.90 3.62 7.39
N LYS A 112 14.54 2.47 7.60
CA LYS A 112 14.56 1.77 8.88
C LYS A 112 15.95 1.20 9.13
N ASN A 113 16.58 1.61 10.23
CA ASN A 113 17.93 1.17 10.63
C ASN A 113 19.00 1.42 9.54
N GLY A 114 18.99 2.59 8.88
CA GLY A 114 19.95 2.90 7.81
C GLY A 114 19.68 2.23 6.46
N ILE A 115 18.58 1.47 6.35
CA ILE A 115 18.19 0.78 5.12
C ILE A 115 16.99 1.50 4.52
N SER A 116 17.06 1.84 3.23
CA SER A 116 15.95 2.42 2.49
C SER A 116 14.81 1.42 2.33
N PHE A 117 13.58 1.89 2.52
CA PHE A 117 12.32 1.15 2.30
C PHE A 117 11.46 1.81 1.21
N SER A 118 12.09 2.64 0.37
CA SER A 118 11.39 3.41 -0.64
C SER A 118 10.79 2.55 -1.76
N MET A 119 11.41 1.41 -2.06
CA MET A 119 10.85 0.42 -2.98
C MET A 119 9.54 -0.15 -2.43
N GLU A 120 9.49 -0.47 -1.13
CA GLU A 120 8.31 -1.00 -0.47
C GLU A 120 7.16 0.02 -0.45
N ILE A 121 7.45 1.32 -0.30
CA ILE A 121 6.47 2.39 -0.49
C ILE A 121 5.95 2.40 -1.93
N CYS A 122 6.84 2.27 -2.92
CA CYS A 122 6.45 2.22 -4.34
C CYS A 122 5.60 0.98 -4.67
N LYS A 123 5.85 -0.17 -4.01
CA LYS A 123 4.99 -1.36 -4.10
C LYS A 123 3.57 -1.06 -3.62
N GLN A 124 3.40 -0.38 -2.48
CA GLN A 124 2.06 -0.01 -2.01
C GLN A 124 1.34 0.94 -2.98
N MET A 125 2.07 1.90 -3.55
CA MET A 125 1.51 2.80 -4.57
C MET A 125 1.06 2.07 -5.83
N PHE A 126 1.86 1.12 -6.32
CA PHE A 126 1.52 0.28 -7.45
C PHE A 126 0.26 -0.55 -7.18
N ASP A 127 0.20 -1.20 -6.02
CA ASP A 127 -0.94 -2.02 -5.59
C ASP A 127 -2.22 -1.17 -5.49
N LEU A 128 -2.17 -0.02 -4.82
CA LEU A 128 -3.32 0.88 -4.69
C LEU A 128 -3.82 1.37 -6.06
N SER A 129 -2.92 1.74 -6.98
CA SER A 129 -3.29 2.14 -8.34
C SER A 129 -3.96 1.02 -9.13
N SER A 130 -3.58 -0.23 -8.86
CA SER A 130 -4.12 -1.44 -9.50
C SER A 130 -5.48 -1.84 -8.92
N LEU A 131 -5.71 -1.58 -7.64
CA LEU A 131 -7.01 -1.80 -6.97
C LEU A 131 -8.02 -0.72 -7.31
N PHE A 132 -7.57 0.52 -7.56
CA PHE A 132 -8.42 1.70 -7.71
C PHE A 132 -9.64 1.51 -8.63
N SER A 133 -9.45 0.93 -9.83
CA SER A 133 -10.55 0.75 -10.80
C SER A 133 -11.49 -0.42 -10.47
N LYS A 134 -11.17 -1.19 -9.43
CA LYS A 134 -11.93 -2.37 -8.97
C LYS A 134 -12.68 -2.09 -7.67
N ILE A 135 -12.55 -0.88 -7.12
CA ILE A 135 -13.26 -0.48 -5.90
C ILE A 135 -14.75 -0.38 -6.23
N SER A 136 -15.55 -1.14 -5.49
CA SER A 136 -17.01 -1.15 -5.63
C SER A 136 -17.71 -0.35 -4.55
N ASP A 137 -17.17 -0.31 -3.34
CA ASP A 137 -17.80 0.28 -2.17
C ASP A 137 -16.80 1.10 -1.34
N LEU A 138 -16.95 2.43 -1.36
CA LEU A 138 -16.10 3.34 -0.60
C LEU A 138 -16.37 3.31 0.91
N GLU A 139 -17.57 2.91 1.34
CA GLU A 139 -17.87 2.78 2.77
C GLU A 139 -17.07 1.61 3.36
N ILE A 140 -17.00 0.48 2.65
CA ILE A 140 -16.17 -0.68 3.02
C ILE A 140 -14.68 -0.33 3.01
N VAL A 141 -14.21 0.43 2.00
CA VAL A 141 -12.81 0.93 1.99
C VAL A 141 -12.55 1.80 3.22
N ASN A 142 -13.44 2.74 3.53
CA ASN A 142 -13.31 3.62 4.68
C ASN A 142 -13.30 2.84 5.99
N GLU A 143 -14.26 1.94 6.21
CA GLU A 143 -14.36 1.15 7.43
C GLU A 143 -13.11 0.28 7.63
N SER A 144 -12.65 -0.40 6.58
CA SER A 144 -11.41 -1.18 6.63
C SER A 144 -10.21 -0.31 6.99
N PHE A 145 -10.06 0.85 6.34
CA PHE A 145 -9.01 1.81 6.65
C PHE A 145 -9.07 2.28 8.10
N GLN A 146 -10.23 2.68 8.61
CA GLN A 146 -10.39 3.16 9.99
C GLN A 146 -10.03 2.07 11.00
N ASN A 147 -10.54 0.84 10.80
CA ASN A 147 -10.27 -0.29 11.69
C ASN A 147 -8.78 -0.62 11.76
N LEU A 148 -8.11 -0.69 10.61
CA LEU A 148 -6.69 -1.02 10.53
C LEU A 148 -5.80 0.14 11.00
N ALA A 149 -6.12 1.39 10.65
CA ALA A 149 -5.40 2.56 11.12
C ALA A 149 -5.41 2.64 12.65
N ASN A 150 -6.58 2.48 13.28
CA ASN A 150 -6.71 2.49 14.73
C ASN A 150 -5.92 1.35 15.39
N LYS A 151 -5.94 0.16 14.78
CA LYS A 151 -5.18 -1.01 15.26
C LYS A 151 -3.66 -0.79 15.18
N GLU A 152 -3.18 -0.26 14.06
CA GLU A 152 -1.76 0.07 13.86
C GLU A 152 -1.29 1.21 14.79
N ILE A 153 -2.16 2.21 15.06
CA ILE A 153 -1.92 3.24 16.07
C ILE A 153 -1.81 2.60 17.46
N GLN A 154 -2.75 1.71 17.82
CA GLN A 154 -2.75 1.04 19.11
C GLN A 154 -1.47 0.22 19.34
N TYR A 155 -0.99 -0.52 18.33
CA TYR A 155 0.26 -1.26 18.42
C TYR A 155 1.49 -0.37 18.68
N ARG A 156 1.44 0.88 18.23
CA ARG A 156 2.52 1.88 18.40
C ARG A 156 2.25 2.88 19.52
N SER A 157 1.15 2.75 20.26
CA SER A 157 0.69 3.74 21.25
C SER A 157 1.74 4.11 22.29
N ASN A 158 2.51 3.14 22.79
CA ASN A 158 3.60 3.41 23.74
C ASN A 158 4.73 4.24 23.13
N LYS A 159 5.09 3.98 21.86
CA LYS A 159 6.08 4.76 21.11
C LYS A 159 5.58 6.19 20.93
N PHE A 160 4.36 6.36 20.44
CA PHE A 160 3.76 7.66 20.19
C PHE A 160 3.62 8.49 21.47
N LYS A 161 3.22 7.88 22.60
CA LYS A 161 3.20 8.55 23.91
C LYS A 161 4.58 9.01 24.36
N LYS A 162 5.61 8.17 24.19
CA LYS A 162 6.99 8.51 24.57
C LYS A 162 7.56 9.66 23.73
N GLU A 163 7.21 9.72 22.45
CA GLU A 163 7.69 10.73 21.50
C GLU A 163 6.77 11.96 21.40
N ASN A 164 5.70 12.03 22.22
CA ASN A 164 4.67 13.07 22.18
C ASN A 164 4.05 13.27 20.78
N ILE A 165 3.83 12.17 20.05
CA ILE A 165 3.24 12.15 18.71
C ILE A 165 1.75 11.84 18.82
N ILE A 166 0.92 12.64 18.17
CA ILE A 166 -0.52 12.42 18.04
C ILE A 166 -0.80 12.00 16.60
N ILE A 167 -1.23 10.75 16.40
CA ILE A 167 -1.64 10.23 15.09
C ILE A 167 -3.12 9.89 15.13
N SER A 168 -3.86 10.34 14.13
CA SER A 168 -5.24 9.95 13.85
C SER A 168 -5.35 9.34 12.44
N PRO A 169 -6.44 8.62 12.13
CA PRO A 169 -6.73 8.17 10.76
C PRO A 169 -6.67 9.32 9.73
N ASP A 170 -7.15 10.51 10.08
CA ASP A 170 -7.11 11.66 9.17
C ASP A 170 -5.67 12.16 8.91
N GLU A 171 -4.78 12.14 9.91
CA GLU A 171 -3.36 12.46 9.69
C GLU A 171 -2.64 11.45 8.80
N ILE A 172 -3.06 10.18 8.85
CA ILE A 172 -2.57 9.12 7.95
C ILE A 172 -3.00 9.40 6.50
N LEU A 173 -4.28 9.76 6.28
CA LEU A 173 -4.75 10.16 4.95
C LEU A 173 -4.00 11.40 4.44
N LYS A 174 -3.78 12.40 5.29
CA LYS A 174 -3.01 13.60 4.94
C LYS A 174 -1.55 13.28 4.60
N ASP A 175 -0.93 12.33 5.29
CA ASP A 175 0.41 11.84 4.96
C ASP A 175 0.46 11.15 3.59
N THR A 176 -0.53 10.29 3.29
CA THR A 176 -0.69 9.72 1.95
C THR A 176 -0.83 10.81 0.87
N ILE A 177 -1.67 11.82 1.11
CA ILE A 177 -1.86 12.96 0.20
C ILE A 177 -0.55 13.73 0.03
N ARG A 178 0.17 14.06 1.11
CA ARG A 178 1.46 14.76 1.08
C ARG A 178 2.50 13.98 0.26
N THR A 179 2.55 12.67 0.40
CA THR A 179 3.43 11.79 -0.40
C THR A 179 3.06 11.83 -1.88
N CYS A 180 1.76 11.81 -2.22
CA CYS A 180 1.31 11.96 -3.60
C CYS A 180 1.58 13.34 -4.20
N ILE A 181 1.48 14.41 -3.40
CA ILE A 181 1.85 15.78 -3.82
C ILE A 181 3.34 15.84 -4.13
N LEU A 182 4.18 15.24 -3.29
CA LEU A 182 5.62 15.19 -3.51
C LEU A 182 5.96 14.53 -4.85
N ILE A 183 5.21 13.47 -5.18
CA ILE A 183 5.29 12.83 -6.49
C ILE A 183 4.81 13.81 -7.56
N ALA A 184 3.56 14.28 -7.55
CA ALA A 184 3.04 15.15 -8.61
C ALA A 184 3.87 16.44 -8.85
N SER A 185 4.50 17.00 -7.80
CA SER A 185 5.33 18.20 -7.90
C SER A 185 6.75 17.96 -8.41
N LYS A 186 7.19 16.69 -8.52
CA LYS A 186 8.60 16.31 -8.80
C LYS A 186 9.57 16.86 -7.75
N GLY A 187 9.18 16.88 -6.48
CA GLY A 187 9.98 17.50 -5.41
C GLY A 187 10.14 19.02 -5.53
N ARG A 188 9.48 19.67 -6.50
CA ARG A 188 9.60 21.12 -6.68
C ARG A 188 8.83 21.83 -5.57
N TYR A 189 9.40 22.94 -5.09
CA TYR A 189 8.78 23.83 -4.08
C TYR A 189 8.74 23.27 -2.66
N LYS A 190 9.69 22.42 -2.27
CA LYS A 190 9.80 21.85 -0.91
C LYS A 190 11.21 22.01 -0.34
N GLY A 191 11.35 21.77 0.98
CA GLY A 191 12.63 21.82 1.68
C GLY A 191 13.57 20.69 1.29
N GLN A 192 14.79 20.73 1.85
CA GLN A 192 15.82 19.73 1.56
C GLN A 192 15.37 18.30 1.95
N ASP A 193 14.62 18.16 3.03
CA ASP A 193 14.15 16.85 3.51
C ASP A 193 13.15 16.22 2.54
N GLU A 194 12.19 16.98 2.03
CA GLU A 194 11.25 16.49 1.03
C GLU A 194 11.92 16.20 -0.31
N LEU A 195 12.94 17.00 -0.68
CA LEU A 195 13.72 16.72 -1.86
C LEU A 195 14.48 15.39 -1.73
N ASN A 196 15.04 15.09 -0.56
CA ASN A 196 15.66 13.81 -0.27
C ASN A 196 14.63 12.67 -0.36
N LYS A 197 13.45 12.82 0.26
CA LYS A 197 12.34 11.85 0.16
C LYS A 197 11.93 11.60 -1.30
N PHE A 198 11.87 12.66 -2.12
CA PHE A 198 11.58 12.55 -3.55
C PHE A 198 12.65 11.71 -4.27
N TYR A 199 13.94 11.96 -4.02
CA TYR A 199 15.00 11.16 -4.61
C TYR A 199 14.94 9.70 -4.17
N SER A 200 14.65 9.44 -2.89
CA SER A 200 14.46 8.08 -2.37
C SER A 200 13.29 7.36 -3.05
N LEU A 201 12.15 8.02 -3.28
CA LEU A 201 11.04 7.43 -4.06
C LEU A 201 11.44 7.12 -5.49
N ASN A 202 12.16 8.03 -6.16
CA ASN A 202 12.62 7.83 -7.53
C ASN A 202 13.58 6.63 -7.63
N GLN A 203 14.44 6.44 -6.63
CA GLN A 203 15.26 5.24 -6.49
C GLN A 203 14.39 3.99 -6.28
N GLY A 204 13.42 4.04 -5.36
CA GLY A 204 12.50 2.93 -5.10
C GLY A 204 11.70 2.48 -6.33
N MET A 205 11.28 3.42 -7.19
CA MET A 205 10.63 3.11 -8.47
C MET A 205 11.56 2.35 -9.42
N SER A 206 12.85 2.71 -9.44
CA SER A 206 13.87 2.05 -10.27
C SER A 206 14.14 0.62 -9.79
N GLU A 207 14.18 0.41 -8.48
CA GLU A 207 14.36 -0.91 -7.83
C GLU A 207 13.14 -1.81 -8.03
N LEU A 208 11.93 -1.25 -8.05
CA LEU A 208 10.68 -2.00 -8.24
C LEU A 208 10.65 -2.81 -9.54
N LYS A 209 11.39 -2.40 -10.57
CA LYS A 209 11.42 -3.05 -11.88
C LYS A 209 11.68 -4.57 -11.81
N SER A 210 12.56 -5.03 -10.91
CA SER A 210 12.89 -6.46 -10.78
C SER A 210 11.76 -7.29 -10.15
N TYR A 211 10.74 -6.65 -9.57
CA TYR A 211 9.59 -7.30 -8.94
C TYR A 211 8.34 -7.30 -9.82
N LEU A 212 8.39 -6.66 -11.00
CA LEU A 212 7.29 -6.64 -11.95
C LEU A 212 7.47 -7.75 -12.98
N ILE A 213 6.42 -8.57 -13.14
CA ILE A 213 6.41 -9.66 -14.13
C ILE A 213 6.41 -9.09 -15.55
N THR A 214 5.67 -8.00 -15.76
CA THR A 214 5.55 -7.32 -17.06
C THR A 214 5.55 -5.81 -16.88
N GLY A 215 6.14 -5.10 -17.83
CA GLY A 215 6.13 -3.64 -17.87
C GLY A 215 7.21 -3.00 -17.01
N ASN A 216 7.05 -1.70 -16.77
CA ASN A 216 7.88 -0.91 -15.87
C ASN A 216 6.95 -0.03 -15.02
N PHE A 217 7.44 0.44 -13.88
CA PHE A 217 6.76 1.47 -13.10
C PHE A 217 7.67 2.69 -13.03
N ARG A 218 7.52 3.55 -14.04
CA ARG A 218 8.32 4.77 -14.20
C ARG A 218 7.63 5.93 -13.50
N TRP A 219 8.32 7.06 -13.54
CA TRP A 219 7.84 8.31 -12.98
C TRP A 219 6.43 8.69 -13.47
N GLU A 220 6.17 8.57 -14.78
CA GLU A 220 4.87 8.87 -15.36
C GLU A 220 3.76 7.98 -14.78
N ASP A 221 4.06 6.69 -14.58
CA ASP A 221 3.14 5.73 -13.96
C ASP A 221 2.90 6.07 -12.48
N ALA A 222 3.93 6.52 -11.77
CA ALA A 222 3.84 7.03 -10.41
C ALA A 222 2.97 8.29 -10.30
N VAL A 223 3.05 9.21 -11.26
CA VAL A 223 2.17 10.39 -11.31
C VAL A 223 0.71 9.98 -11.54
N ALA A 224 0.45 9.03 -12.45
CA ALA A 224 -0.88 8.49 -12.65
C ALA A 224 -1.41 7.75 -11.41
N ALA A 225 -0.59 6.89 -10.80
CA ALA A 225 -0.91 6.18 -9.57
C ALA A 225 -1.25 7.12 -8.41
N SER A 226 -0.38 8.11 -8.16
CA SER A 226 -0.59 9.10 -7.09
C SER A 226 -1.85 9.92 -7.30
N SER A 227 -2.24 10.25 -8.54
CA SER A 227 -3.49 10.97 -8.80
C SER A 227 -4.74 10.17 -8.41
N LYS A 228 -4.76 8.86 -8.68
CA LYS A 228 -5.84 7.94 -8.28
C LYS A 228 -5.92 7.84 -6.76
N ILE A 229 -4.77 7.65 -6.11
CA ILE A 229 -4.68 7.53 -4.65
C ILE A 229 -5.13 8.82 -3.98
N VAL A 230 -4.76 9.99 -4.51
CA VAL A 230 -5.24 11.27 -3.99
C VAL A 230 -6.74 11.38 -4.13
N TYR A 231 -7.32 10.99 -5.26
CA TYR A 231 -8.77 11.06 -5.40
C TYR A 231 -9.49 10.16 -4.40
N LEU A 232 -9.05 8.92 -4.25
CA LEU A 232 -9.55 8.00 -3.24
C LEU A 232 -9.43 8.59 -1.83
N THR A 233 -8.23 9.00 -1.43
CA THR A 233 -7.98 9.51 -0.07
C THR A 233 -8.69 10.83 0.22
N SER A 234 -8.88 11.69 -0.78
CA SER A 234 -9.66 12.93 -0.64
C SER A 234 -11.13 12.64 -0.37
N LYS A 235 -11.70 11.64 -1.05
CA LYS A 235 -13.08 11.18 -0.80
C LYS A 235 -13.23 10.65 0.63
N LEU A 236 -12.29 9.82 1.08
CA LEU A 236 -12.28 9.29 2.45
C LEU A 236 -12.14 10.39 3.50
N LEU A 237 -11.23 11.35 3.29
CA LEU A 237 -11.00 12.46 4.21
C LEU A 237 -12.24 13.36 4.33
N ALA A 238 -12.88 13.67 3.20
CA ALA A 238 -14.11 14.47 3.14
C ALA A 238 -15.38 13.67 3.50
N ARG A 239 -15.27 12.38 3.83
CA ARG A 239 -16.40 11.47 4.08
C ARG A 239 -17.43 11.45 2.95
N ASP A 240 -16.98 11.63 1.71
CA ASP A 240 -17.81 11.57 0.50
C ASP A 240 -17.70 10.19 -0.15
N PHE A 241 -18.60 9.29 0.26
CA PHE A 241 -18.63 7.90 -0.19
C PHE A 241 -19.43 7.68 -1.48
N LYS A 242 -19.78 8.75 -2.22
CA LYS A 242 -20.35 8.60 -3.57
C LYS A 242 -19.34 7.93 -4.49
N ALA A 243 -19.83 7.08 -5.38
CA ALA A 243 -19.04 6.37 -6.38
C ALA A 243 -18.03 7.28 -7.08
N MET A 244 -16.80 6.78 -7.25
CA MET A 244 -15.73 7.52 -7.90
C MET A 244 -15.98 7.63 -9.40
N SER A 245 -15.80 8.82 -9.95
CA SER A 245 -15.77 8.99 -11.40
C SER A 245 -14.48 8.38 -11.95
N ILE A 246 -14.60 7.37 -12.82
CA ILE A 246 -13.45 6.71 -13.45
C ILE A 246 -13.18 7.41 -14.79
N TYR A 247 -11.93 7.83 -15.00
CA TYR A 247 -11.53 8.47 -16.25
C TYR A 247 -11.72 7.49 -17.42
N SER A 248 -12.51 7.90 -18.40
CA SER A 248 -12.90 7.13 -19.58
C SER A 248 -12.60 7.84 -20.91
N GLY A 249 -11.85 8.96 -20.87
CA GLY A 249 -11.48 9.74 -22.06
C GLY A 249 -12.04 11.17 -22.08
N GLU A 250 -12.47 11.67 -20.93
CA GLU A 250 -13.10 12.98 -20.77
C GLU A 250 -12.16 14.12 -21.24
N ASP A 251 -12.74 15.14 -21.87
CA ASP A 251 -11.97 16.30 -22.34
C ASP A 251 -11.53 17.21 -21.18
N VAL A 252 -10.29 17.02 -20.74
CA VAL A 252 -9.67 17.85 -19.69
C VAL A 252 -9.18 19.22 -20.17
N LYS A 253 -9.26 19.56 -21.46
CA LYS A 253 -8.71 20.83 -21.98
C LYS A 253 -9.39 22.04 -21.34
N LYS A 254 -10.71 21.98 -21.18
CA LYS A 254 -11.55 23.07 -20.66
C LYS A 254 -11.44 23.26 -19.14
N LEU A 255 -11.21 22.17 -18.39
CA LEU A 255 -11.06 22.18 -16.94
C LEU A 255 -9.80 22.96 -16.54
N THR A 256 -9.78 23.83 -15.53
CA THR A 256 -8.55 24.56 -15.16
C THR A 256 -8.43 24.72 -13.65
N ILE A 257 -7.23 24.45 -13.11
CA ILE A 257 -6.94 24.65 -11.69
C ILE A 257 -6.46 26.08 -11.50
N ILE A 258 -7.27 26.89 -10.81
CA ILE A 258 -7.03 28.34 -10.63
C ILE A 258 -6.21 28.61 -9.36
N ASN A 259 -6.42 27.82 -8.30
CA ASN A 259 -5.75 27.99 -7.01
C ASN A 259 -4.21 28.03 -7.19
N PRO A 260 -3.51 29.11 -6.77
CA PRO A 260 -2.06 29.26 -6.94
C PRO A 260 -1.23 28.11 -6.35
N ILE A 261 -1.68 27.53 -5.23
CA ILE A 261 -1.00 26.40 -4.56
C ILE A 261 -0.96 25.18 -5.48
N TRP A 262 -2.06 24.94 -6.20
CA TRP A 262 -2.27 23.77 -7.04
C TRP A 262 -2.02 24.01 -8.53
N LYS A 263 -1.75 25.26 -8.92
CA LYS A 263 -1.60 25.68 -10.33
C LYS A 263 -0.55 24.89 -11.11
N PHE A 264 0.47 24.35 -10.41
CA PHE A 264 1.50 23.50 -11.03
C PHE A 264 0.93 22.22 -11.67
N LEU A 265 -0.20 21.70 -11.15
CA LEU A 265 -0.88 20.51 -11.65
C LEU A 265 -1.46 20.70 -13.07
N ASN A 266 -1.71 21.94 -13.51
CA ASN A 266 -2.11 22.19 -14.91
C ASN A 266 -1.11 21.67 -15.95
N LYS A 267 0.16 21.45 -15.55
CA LYS A 267 1.17 20.84 -16.43
C LYS A 267 0.84 19.38 -16.78
N LEU A 268 0.09 18.68 -15.92
CA LEU A 268 -0.33 17.29 -16.15
C LEU A 268 -1.20 17.15 -17.40
N LYS A 269 -1.96 18.18 -17.80
CA LYS A 269 -2.72 18.19 -19.06
C LYS A 269 -1.86 17.95 -20.30
N LYS A 270 -0.55 18.22 -20.23
CA LYS A 270 0.39 18.03 -21.35
C LYS A 270 0.86 16.57 -21.48
N GLN A 271 0.69 15.74 -20.45
CA GLN A 271 1.08 14.33 -20.50
C GLN A 271 0.18 13.55 -21.46
N PRO A 272 0.65 12.46 -22.09
CA PRO A 272 -0.19 11.61 -22.93
C PRO A 272 -1.39 11.06 -22.17
N ASP A 273 -1.14 10.55 -20.96
CA ASP A 273 -2.19 10.13 -20.03
C ASP A 273 -2.82 11.36 -19.36
N LYS A 274 -4.12 11.57 -19.61
CA LYS A 274 -4.89 12.68 -19.06
C LYS A 274 -5.57 12.33 -17.73
N SER A 275 -5.62 11.05 -17.35
CA SER A 275 -6.30 10.62 -16.12
C SER A 275 -5.67 11.29 -14.90
N SER A 276 -4.35 11.49 -14.93
CA SER A 276 -3.60 12.21 -13.91
C SER A 276 -4.21 13.57 -13.57
N PHE A 277 -4.45 14.41 -14.60
CA PHE A 277 -5.05 15.72 -14.38
C PHE A 277 -6.51 15.62 -13.93
N PHE A 278 -7.29 14.70 -14.53
CA PHE A 278 -8.69 14.49 -14.20
C PHE A 278 -8.89 14.16 -12.72
N TYR A 279 -8.15 13.18 -12.19
CA TYR A 279 -8.27 12.77 -10.79
C TYR A 279 -7.82 13.87 -9.83
N TRP A 280 -6.72 14.57 -10.12
CA TRP A 280 -6.30 15.73 -9.33
C TRP A 280 -7.38 16.82 -9.31
N HIS A 281 -7.92 17.19 -10.47
CA HIS A 281 -8.97 18.20 -10.58
C HIS A 281 -10.21 17.84 -9.73
N ASN A 282 -10.64 16.58 -9.73
CA ASN A 282 -11.78 16.12 -8.93
C ASN A 282 -11.47 16.00 -7.43
N SER A 283 -10.20 15.92 -7.06
CA SER A 283 -9.76 15.83 -5.67
C SER A 283 -9.71 17.20 -4.98
N LEU A 284 -9.31 18.24 -5.70
CA LEU A 284 -9.04 19.55 -5.10
C LEU A 284 -10.24 20.17 -4.35
N PRO A 285 -11.49 20.14 -4.86
CA PRO A 285 -12.63 20.66 -4.11
C PRO A 285 -12.81 19.98 -2.75
N LEU A 286 -12.47 18.69 -2.64
CA LEU A 286 -12.56 17.93 -1.39
C LEU A 286 -11.39 18.24 -0.44
N LEU A 287 -10.20 18.48 -1.00
CA LEU A 287 -8.97 18.74 -0.23
C LEU A 287 -8.90 20.14 0.36
N GLU A 288 -9.34 21.15 -0.36
CA GLU A 288 -9.24 22.55 0.07
C GLU A 288 -10.05 22.83 1.35
N GLU A 289 -11.08 22.04 1.62
CA GLU A 289 -11.88 22.11 2.85
C GLU A 289 -11.15 21.50 4.08
N HIS A 290 -10.15 20.64 3.87
CA HIS A 290 -9.56 19.78 4.92
C HIS A 290 -8.04 19.97 5.14
N LEU A 291 -7.36 20.71 4.26
CA LEU A 291 -5.92 20.99 4.34
C LEU A 291 -5.57 22.41 4.80
N ASN A 292 -6.57 23.24 5.12
CA ASN A 292 -6.39 24.55 5.73
C ASN A 292 -6.26 24.47 7.25
#